data_AF-A0A433C991-F1
#
_entry.id   AF-A0A433C991-F1
#
_cell.length_a   1.000
_cell.length_b   1.000
_cell.length_c   1.000
_cell.angle_alpha   90.00
_cell.angle_beta   90.00
_cell.angle_gamma   90.00
#
_symmetry.space_group_name_H-M   'P 1'
#
loop_
_entity.id
_entity.type
_entity.pdbx_description
1 polymer ?
#
loop_
_entity_poly.entity_id
_entity_poly.type
_entity_poly.pdbx_seq_one_letter_code
_entity_poly.pdbx_strand_id
1 'polypeptide(L)'
;MKILIIEDNASVRQLIVMALDFMDCEVFEAVNGRSGLDLYHQHKPDVVLLDVMMPGGLDGLEVCKAIRADTGHRCKILMLSAKAQLVDQFDGLMAGADEYIAKPFSVTELLAKLQALAEQP
;
A
#
# COMPACT_ATOMS: atom_id res chain seq x y z
N MET A 1 -6.20 -2.93 -13.85
CA MET A 1 -5.96 -3.11 -12.39
C MET A 1 -6.08 -1.76 -11.72
N LYS A 2 -6.70 -1.67 -10.54
CA LYS A 2 -6.82 -0.45 -9.74
C LYS A 2 -5.85 -0.49 -8.57
N ILE A 3 -4.99 0.52 -8.48
CA ILE A 3 -4.04 0.67 -7.37
C ILE A 3 -4.40 1.91 -6.58
N LEU A 4 -4.47 1.79 -5.25
CA LEU A 4 -4.55 2.93 -4.34
C LEU A 4 -3.23 3.08 -3.60
N ILE A 5 -2.64 4.27 -3.66
CA ILE A 5 -1.43 4.62 -2.92
C ILE A 5 -1.83 5.48 -1.72
N ILE A 6 -1.43 5.08 -0.52
CA ILE A 6 -1.66 5.80 0.73
C ILE A 6 -0.29 6.13 1.34
N GLU A 7 0.15 7.37 1.12
CA GLU A 7 1.50 7.85 1.43
C GLU A 7 1.46 9.36 1.70
N ASP A 8 1.90 9.80 2.88
CA ASP A 8 1.89 11.21 3.25
C ASP A 8 3.03 12.00 2.58
N ASN A 9 4.16 11.36 2.30
CA ASN A 9 5.29 12.01 1.63
C ASN A 9 5.02 12.20 0.14
N ALA A 10 4.78 13.45 -0.27
CA ALA A 10 4.48 13.79 -1.66
C ALA A 10 5.56 13.33 -2.67
N SER A 11 6.84 13.40 -2.31
CA SER A 11 7.94 12.99 -3.20
C SER A 11 7.98 11.47 -3.39
N VAL A 12 7.74 10.70 -2.32
CA VAL A 12 7.66 9.23 -2.40
C VAL A 12 6.44 8.83 -3.21
N ARG A 13 5.28 9.44 -2.95
CA ARG A 13 4.05 9.16 -3.69
C ARG A 13 4.20 9.47 -5.19
N GLN A 14 4.78 10.62 -5.53
CA GLN A 14 5.06 10.98 -6.92
C GLN A 14 6.02 9.98 -7.60
N LEU A 15 7.06 9.53 -6.91
CA LEU A 15 7.96 8.49 -7.43
C LEU A 15 7.22 7.18 -7.73
N ILE A 16 6.32 6.76 -6.82
CA ILE A 16 5.50 5.56 -7.02
C ILE A 16 4.58 5.74 -8.23
N VAL A 17 3.87 6.86 -8.34
CA VAL A 17 2.99 7.13 -9.49
C VAL A 17 3.77 7.06 -10.81
N MET A 18 4.95 7.72 -10.88
CA MET A 18 5.82 7.65 -12.06
C MET A 18 6.31 6.22 -12.38
N ALA A 19 6.53 5.39 -11.36
CA ALA A 19 6.89 4.00 -11.56
C ALA A 19 5.72 3.18 -12.16
N LEU A 20 4.49 3.50 -11.77
CA LEU A 20 3.27 2.82 -12.22
C LEU A 20 2.82 3.24 -13.62
N ASP A 21 3.30 4.36 -14.18
CA ASP A 21 3.03 4.77 -15.56
C ASP A 21 3.41 3.71 -16.60
N PHE A 22 4.33 2.79 -16.25
CA PHE A 22 4.73 1.66 -17.09
C PHE A 22 3.81 0.45 -16.97
N MET A 23 2.75 0.51 -16.15
CA MET A 23 1.74 -0.53 -15.97
C MET A 23 0.38 -0.06 -16.48
N ASP A 24 -0.39 -0.97 -17.09
CA ASP A 24 -1.78 -0.71 -17.49
C ASP A 24 -2.70 -0.75 -16.26
N CYS A 25 -2.61 0.30 -15.45
CA CYS A 25 -3.36 0.43 -14.20
C CYS A 25 -3.97 1.81 -14.00
N GLU A 26 -5.06 1.84 -13.24
CA GLU A 26 -5.70 3.07 -12.78
C GLU A 26 -5.19 3.36 -11.36
N VAL A 27 -4.62 4.54 -11.14
CA VAL A 27 -3.97 4.90 -9.88
C VAL A 27 -4.82 5.95 -9.13
N PHE A 28 -5.05 5.68 -7.84
CA PHE A 28 -5.66 6.59 -6.90
C PHE A 28 -4.66 6.95 -5.81
N GLU A 29 -4.71 8.19 -5.32
CA GLU A 29 -3.76 8.71 -4.34
C GLU A 29 -4.45 9.25 -3.09
N ALA A 30 -3.95 8.87 -1.93
CA ALA A 30 -4.32 9.40 -0.63
C ALA A 30 -3.09 9.86 0.14
N VAL A 31 -3.26 10.92 0.93
CA VAL A 31 -2.17 11.54 1.71
C VAL A 31 -2.21 11.19 3.20
N ASN A 32 -3.20 10.40 3.62
CA ASN A 32 -3.35 9.93 5.00
C ASN A 32 -4.31 8.74 5.04
N GLY A 33 -4.32 8.02 6.17
CA GLY A 33 -5.15 6.82 6.34
C GLY A 33 -6.66 7.06 6.21
N ARG A 34 -7.18 8.23 6.62
CA ARG A 34 -8.62 8.53 6.53
C ARG A 34 -9.08 8.66 5.07
N SER A 35 -8.44 9.55 4.31
CA SER A 35 -8.69 9.71 2.88
C SER A 35 -8.41 8.42 2.10
N GLY A 36 -7.41 7.64 2.54
CA GLY A 36 -7.13 6.31 2.01
C GLY A 36 -8.30 5.34 2.16
N LEU A 37 -8.90 5.24 3.35
CA LEU A 37 -10.07 4.40 3.56
C LEU A 37 -11.30 4.88 2.77
N ASP A 38 -11.51 6.19 2.68
CA ASP A 38 -12.61 6.77 1.90
C ASP A 38 -12.49 6.39 0.40
N LEU A 39 -11.30 6.57 -0.19
CA LEU A 39 -11.03 6.18 -1.57
C LEU A 39 -11.06 4.66 -1.78
N TYR A 40 -10.59 3.90 -0.80
CA TYR A 40 -10.69 2.43 -0.82
C TYR A 40 -12.15 1.98 -0.93
N HIS A 41 -13.05 2.54 -0.12
CA HIS A 41 -14.47 2.19 -0.18
C HIS A 41 -15.14 2.66 -1.47
N GLN A 42 -14.73 3.81 -2.00
CA GLN A 42 -15.28 4.39 -3.24
C GLN A 42 -14.86 3.61 -4.49
N HIS A 43 -13.58 3.26 -4.62
CA HIS A 43 -13.02 2.73 -5.86
C HIS A 43 -12.83 1.22 -5.85
N LYS A 44 -12.82 0.59 -4.66
CA LYS A 44 -12.59 -0.84 -4.41
C LYS A 44 -11.35 -1.33 -5.19
N PRO A 45 -10.15 -0.84 -4.84
CA PRO A 45 -8.92 -1.15 -5.56
C PRO A 45 -8.54 -2.62 -5.43
N ASP A 46 -7.82 -3.12 -6.43
CA ASP A 46 -7.27 -4.48 -6.44
C ASP A 46 -6.04 -4.56 -5.50
N VAL A 47 -5.22 -3.52 -5.49
CA VAL A 47 -4.03 -3.41 -4.64
C VAL A 47 -3.98 -2.08 -3.91
N VAL A 48 -3.56 -2.11 -2.65
CA VAL A 48 -3.26 -0.93 -1.84
C VAL A 48 -1.77 -0.91 -1.50
N LEU A 49 -1.09 0.16 -1.89
CA LEU A 49 0.25 0.51 -1.44
C LEU A 49 0.14 1.40 -0.22
N LEU A 50 0.70 0.97 0.91
CA LEU A 50 0.41 1.58 2.21
C LEU A 50 1.69 1.91 2.98
N ASP A 51 1.95 3.17 3.27
CA ASP A 51 2.93 3.51 4.32
C ASP A 51 2.36 3.19 5.69
N VAL A 52 3.20 2.60 6.53
CA VAL A 52 2.93 2.37 7.95
C VAL A 52 2.96 3.68 8.73
N MET A 53 3.90 4.57 8.41
CA MET A 53 4.12 5.79 9.17
C MET A 53 3.37 6.96 8.55
N MET A 54 2.18 7.27 9.07
CA MET A 54 1.42 8.45 8.67
C MET A 54 1.11 9.31 9.89
N PRO A 55 1.58 10.57 9.97
CA PRO A 55 1.31 11.45 11.10
C PRO A 55 -0.12 12.00 11.08
N GLY A 56 -0.66 12.29 12.26
CA GLY A 56 -1.89 13.10 12.41
C GLY A 56 -3.22 12.36 12.25
N GLY A 57 -3.23 11.02 12.33
CA GLY A 57 -4.47 10.25 12.25
C GLY A 57 -4.24 8.74 12.33
N LEU A 58 -5.06 8.00 11.56
CA LEU A 58 -4.95 6.55 11.38
C LEU A 58 -3.62 6.18 10.74
N ASP A 59 -2.85 5.33 11.41
CA ASP A 59 -1.61 4.80 10.86
C ASP A 59 -1.84 3.66 9.85
N GLY A 60 -0.79 3.22 9.15
CA GLY A 60 -0.94 2.19 8.12
C GLY A 60 -1.28 0.80 8.67
N LEU A 61 -0.95 0.48 9.92
CA LEU A 61 -1.36 -0.80 10.52
C LEU A 61 -2.86 -0.80 10.81
N GLU A 62 -3.40 0.32 11.28
CA GLU A 62 -4.82 0.51 11.51
C GLU A 62 -5.63 0.47 10.20
N VAL A 63 -5.13 1.14 9.15
CA VAL A 63 -5.72 1.10 7.81
C VAL A 63 -5.72 -0.33 7.25
N CYS A 64 -4.61 -1.04 7.38
CA CYS A 64 -4.49 -2.43 6.94
C CYS A 64 -5.55 -3.32 7.60
N LYS A 65 -5.66 -3.25 8.94
CA LYS A 65 -6.66 -3.99 9.71
C LYS A 65 -8.09 -3.66 9.28
N ALA A 66 -8.38 -2.38 9.01
CA ALA A 66 -9.70 -1.95 8.56
C ALA A 66 -10.06 -2.52 7.18
N ILE A 67 -9.13 -2.48 6.22
CA ILE A 67 -9.32 -3.07 4.87
C ILE A 67 -9.55 -4.58 4.97
N ARG A 68 -8.78 -5.26 5.83
CA ARG A 68 -8.90 -6.70 6.07
C ARG A 68 -10.24 -7.09 6.69
N ALA A 69 -10.76 -6.27 7.60
CA ALA A 69 -12.08 -6.49 8.17
C ALA A 69 -13.21 -6.33 7.14
N ASP A 70 -13.07 -5.46 6.13
CA ASP A 70 -14.09 -5.23 5.09
C ASP A 70 -14.09 -6.34 4.02
N THR A 71 -12.92 -6.70 3.48
CA THR A 71 -12.84 -7.56 2.27
C THR A 71 -12.06 -8.87 2.45
N GLY A 72 -11.52 -9.13 3.63
CA GLY A 72 -10.56 -10.21 3.83
C GLY A 72 -9.33 -10.00 2.94
N HIS A 73 -8.98 -11.01 2.14
CA HIS A 73 -7.77 -11.03 1.30
C HIS A 73 -8.04 -10.77 -0.19
N ARG A 74 -9.23 -10.22 -0.54
CA ARG A 74 -9.57 -9.87 -1.93
C ARG A 74 -8.76 -8.68 -2.44
N CYS A 75 -8.68 -7.61 -1.64
CA CYS A 75 -7.79 -6.49 -1.93
C CYS A 75 -6.40 -6.83 -1.42
N LYS A 76 -5.37 -6.78 -2.27
CA LYS A 76 -3.99 -7.04 -1.83
C LYS A 76 -3.40 -5.79 -1.18
N ILE A 77 -2.58 -5.95 -0.15
CA ILE A 77 -1.93 -4.86 0.58
C ILE A 77 -0.42 -5.06 0.54
N LEU A 78 0.27 -4.12 -0.08
CA LEU A 78 1.72 -4.00 -0.08
C LEU A 78 2.11 -2.87 0.87
N MET A 79 2.74 -3.21 1.99
CA MET A 79 3.30 -2.19 2.87
C MET A 79 4.62 -1.67 2.34
N LEU A 80 4.82 -0.35 2.41
CA LEU A 80 6.03 0.32 1.98
C LEU A 80 6.45 1.35 3.02
N SER A 81 7.44 1.05 3.87
CA SER A 81 7.78 1.94 4.99
C SER A 81 9.27 1.96 5.35
N ALA A 82 9.71 3.01 6.03
CA ALA A 82 11.08 3.12 6.54
C ALA A 82 11.33 2.26 7.80
N LYS A 83 10.27 1.64 8.36
CA LYS A 83 10.37 0.68 9.46
C LYS A 83 10.93 -0.67 8.97
N ALA A 84 12.25 -0.75 8.86
CA ALA A 84 12.92 -1.88 8.21
C ALA A 84 13.28 -3.05 9.14
N GLN A 85 13.06 -2.96 10.46
CA GLN A 85 13.45 -4.04 11.37
C GLN A 85 12.57 -5.28 11.14
N LEU A 86 13.12 -6.47 11.40
CA LEU A 86 12.37 -7.72 11.25
C LEU A 86 11.07 -7.72 12.06
N VAL A 87 11.07 -7.11 13.25
CA VAL A 87 9.87 -6.98 14.09
C VAL A 87 8.82 -6.08 13.44
N ASP A 88 9.23 -4.98 12.80
CA ASP A 88 8.29 -4.08 12.13
C ASP A 88 7.64 -4.73 10.90
N GLN A 89 8.44 -5.46 10.13
CA GLN A 89 7.95 -6.21 8.96
C GLN A 89 6.98 -7.31 9.41
N PHE A 90 7.32 -8.02 10.49
CA PHE A 90 6.46 -9.02 11.09
C PHE A 90 5.13 -8.42 11.57
N ASP A 91 5.17 -7.27 12.24
CA ASP A 91 3.96 -6.56 12.68
C ASP A 91 3.07 -6.14 11.50
N GLY A 92 3.68 -5.69 10.40
CA GLY A 92 2.96 -5.37 9.16
C GLY A 92 2.23 -6.57 8.56
N LEU A 93 2.91 -7.72 8.46
CA LEU A 93 2.32 -8.97 7.99
C LEU A 93 1.23 -9.49 8.93
N MET A 94 1.44 -9.41 10.25
CA MET A 94 0.45 -9.80 11.26
C MET A 94 -0.78 -8.88 11.29
N ALA A 95 -0.64 -7.61 10.88
CA ALA A 95 -1.78 -6.73 10.65
C ALA A 95 -2.60 -7.14 9.41
N GLY A 96 -2.03 -8.00 8.56
CA GLY A 96 -2.67 -8.59 7.39
C GLY A 96 -2.06 -8.16 6.07
N ALA A 97 -0.93 -7.43 6.02
CA ALA A 97 -0.28 -7.14 4.74
C ALA A 97 0.07 -8.43 4.00
N ASP A 98 -0.10 -8.46 2.68
CA ASP A 98 0.31 -9.61 1.86
C ASP A 98 1.83 -9.58 1.63
N GLU A 99 2.39 -8.38 1.49
CA GLU A 99 3.80 -8.16 1.22
C GLU A 99 4.31 -6.90 1.93
N TYR A 100 5.63 -6.82 2.08
CA TYR A 100 6.33 -5.69 2.71
C TYR A 100 7.57 -5.30 1.91
N ILE A 101 7.79 -4.00 1.73
CA ILE A 101 9.03 -3.40 1.22
C ILE A 101 9.54 -2.37 2.22
N ALA A 102 10.81 -2.46 2.59
CA ALA A 102 11.47 -1.44 3.38
C ALA A 102 11.97 -0.28 2.49
N LYS A 103 11.82 0.95 2.94
CA LYS A 103 12.48 2.13 2.34
C LYS A 103 13.94 2.21 2.80
N PRO A 104 14.91 2.57 1.93
CA PRO A 104 14.75 2.89 0.51
C PRO A 104 14.53 1.63 -0.34
N PHE A 105 13.72 1.76 -1.39
CA PHE A 105 13.35 0.67 -2.29
C PHE A 105 13.79 0.97 -3.72
N SER A 106 13.88 -0.08 -4.54
CA SER A 106 14.07 0.09 -5.99
C SER A 106 12.74 0.05 -6.73
N VAL A 107 12.61 0.81 -7.82
CA VAL A 107 11.43 0.76 -8.70
C VAL A 107 11.21 -0.67 -9.22
N THR A 108 12.28 -1.38 -9.57
CA THR A 108 12.21 -2.77 -10.03
C THR A 108 11.59 -3.71 -8.99
N GLU A 109 11.98 -3.57 -7.72
CA GLU A 109 11.41 -4.37 -6.62
C GLU A 109 9.93 -4.07 -6.42
N LEU A 110 9.55 -2.78 -6.44
CA LEU A 110 8.17 -2.36 -6.30
C LEU A 110 7.29 -2.99 -7.39
N LEU A 111 7.69 -2.84 -8.65
CA LEU A 111 6.94 -3.35 -9.79
C LEU A 111 6.85 -4.88 -9.78
N ALA A 112 7.95 -5.57 -9.43
CA ALA A 112 7.95 -7.03 -9.34
C ALA A 112 6.97 -7.55 -8.28
N LYS A 113 6.92 -6.93 -7.09
CA LYS A 113 5.96 -7.34 -6.05
C LYS A 113 4.52 -7.01 -6.43
N LEU A 114 4.27 -5.84 -7.02
CA LEU A 114 2.92 -5.48 -7.47
C LEU A 114 2.39 -6.43 -8.56
N GLN A 115 3.23 -6.81 -9.52
CA GLN A 115 2.90 -7.81 -10.54
C GLN A 115 2.59 -9.17 -9.89
N ALA A 116 3.45 -9.63 -8.98
CA ALA A 116 3.23 -10.89 -8.27
C ALA A 116 1.94 -10.91 -7.45
N LEU A 117 1.55 -9.78 -6.83
CA LEU A 117 0.27 -9.66 -6.11
C LEU A 117 -0.93 -9.66 -7.06
N ALA A 118 -0.81 -9.03 -8.24
CA ALA A 118 -1.88 -8.98 -9.24
C ALA A 118 -2.17 -10.35 -9.87
N GLU A 119 -1.19 -11.25 -9.92
CA GLU A 119 -1.32 -12.60 -10.46
C GLU A 119 -1.90 -13.61 -9.46
N GLN A 120 -1.99 -13.25 -8.17
CA GLN A 120 -2.52 -14.14 -7.14
C GLN A 120 -4.06 -14.12 -7.13
N PRO A 121 -4.72 -15.29 -7.26
CA PRO A 121 -6.19 -15.39 -7.26
C PRO A 121 -6.84 -15.04 -5.92
#